data_AF-A0A839Z382-F1
#
_entry.id   AF-A0A839Z382-F1
#
_cell.length_a   1.000
_cell.length_b   1.000
_cell.length_c   1.000
_cell.angle_alpha   90.00
_cell.angle_beta   90.00
_cell.angle_gamma   90.00
#
_symmetry.space_group_name_H-M   'P 1'
#
loop_
_entity.id
_entity.type
_entity.pdbx_description
1 polymer ?
#
loop_
_entity_poly.entity_id
_entity_poly.type
_entity_poly.pdbx_seq_one_letter_code
_entity_poly.pdbx_strand_id
1 'polypeptide(L)'
;MRVDTIDERLALFRHMMEHAGLTPEEPSLAADELAAAAQRCLGCRVAGECRSWLGDVPPEQPLPGFCRNAEPFRDWVCRQVAAEVAYLDDSIGRLEAARAAEDRDGIAV
;
A
#
# COMPACT_ATOMS: atom_id res chain seq x y z
N MET A 1 -16.62 3.87 -27.49
CA MET A 1 -15.65 3.97 -26.38
C MET A 1 -16.25 4.94 -25.37
N ARG A 2 -16.69 4.47 -24.19
CA ARG A 2 -17.12 5.38 -23.11
C ARG A 2 -15.89 6.13 -22.63
N VAL A 3 -15.96 7.45 -22.62
CA VAL A 3 -14.94 8.29 -22.00
C VAL A 3 -15.33 8.37 -20.53
N ASP A 4 -14.47 7.86 -19.66
CA ASP A 4 -14.69 7.99 -18.22
C ASP A 4 -14.53 9.46 -17.82
N THR A 5 -15.32 9.91 -16.85
CA THR A 5 -15.06 11.21 -16.23
C THR A 5 -13.76 11.17 -15.43
N ILE A 6 -13.19 12.34 -15.13
CA ILE A 6 -12.02 12.44 -14.24
C ILE A 6 -12.34 11.80 -12.89
N ASP A 7 -13.54 12.03 -12.34
CA ASP A 7 -13.97 11.47 -11.06
C ASP A 7 -14.07 9.94 -11.09
N GLU A 8 -14.65 9.37 -12.15
CA GLU A 8 -14.71 7.92 -12.35
C GLU A 8 -13.30 7.30 -12.41
N ARG A 9 -12.32 8.03 -12.98
CA ARG A 9 -10.93 7.56 -13.02
C ARG A 9 -10.19 7.70 -11.71
N LEU A 10 -10.42 8.77 -10.97
CA LEU A 10 -9.86 8.91 -9.64
C LEU A 10 -10.45 7.86 -8.68
N ALA A 11 -11.73 7.53 -8.81
CA ALA A 11 -12.35 6.44 -8.05
C ALA A 11 -11.72 5.08 -8.39
N LEU A 12 -11.54 4.78 -9.68
CA LEU A 12 -10.85 3.55 -10.10
C LEU A 12 -9.41 3.49 -9.60
N PHE A 13 -8.68 4.62 -9.66
CA PHE A 13 -7.32 4.71 -9.15
C PHE A 13 -7.25 4.34 -7.66
N ARG A 14 -8.14 4.89 -6.83
CA ARG A 14 -8.22 4.56 -5.40
C ARG A 14 -8.56 3.09 -5.17
N HIS A 15 -9.55 2.55 -5.87
CA HIS A 15 -9.93 1.14 -5.74
C HIS A 15 -8.77 0.20 -6.12
N MET A 16 -7.99 0.54 -7.15
CA MET A 16 -6.79 -0.24 -7.50
C MET A 16 -5.69 -0.13 -6.44
N MET A 17 -5.54 1.01 -5.75
CA MET A 17 -4.62 1.15 -4.62
C MET A 17 -5.08 0.31 -3.43
N GLU A 18 -6.35 0.43 -3.04
CA GLU A 18 -6.95 -0.33 -1.95
C GLU A 18 -6.81 -1.83 -2.18
N HIS A 19 -7.08 -2.31 -3.40
CA HIS A 19 -6.91 -3.71 -3.76
C HIS A 19 -5.45 -4.17 -3.63
N ALA A 20 -4.48 -3.28 -3.88
CA ALA A 20 -3.07 -3.56 -3.68
C ALA A 20 -2.64 -3.57 -2.21
N GLY A 21 -3.54 -3.29 -1.27
CA GLY A 21 -3.25 -3.13 0.16
C GLY A 21 -2.73 -1.75 0.54
N LEU A 22 -2.91 -0.74 -0.33
CA LEU A 22 -2.45 0.62 -0.10
C LEU A 22 -3.60 1.55 0.28
N THR A 23 -3.36 2.38 1.30
CA THR A 23 -4.28 3.43 1.71
C THR A 23 -3.73 4.81 1.29
N PRO A 24 -4.45 5.64 0.53
CA PRO A 24 -3.96 6.96 0.08
C PRO A 24 -3.57 7.91 1.21
N GLU A 25 -4.19 7.75 2.39
CA GLU A 25 -3.96 8.56 3.58
C GLU A 25 -2.69 8.17 4.36
N GLU A 26 -1.97 7.14 3.93
CA GLU A 26 -0.76 6.72 4.62
C GLU A 26 0.44 7.65 4.37
N PRO A 27 1.17 8.03 5.43
CA PRO A 27 2.27 8.99 5.36
C PRO A 27 3.50 8.47 4.59
N SER A 28 3.50 7.19 4.17
CA SER A 28 4.60 6.55 3.46
C SER A 28 4.69 6.93 1.97
N LEU A 29 3.65 7.58 1.42
CA LEU A 29 3.59 7.97 0.01
C LEU A 29 3.97 9.45 -0.18
N ALA A 30 5.02 9.70 -0.96
CA ALA A 30 5.36 11.06 -1.33
C ALA A 30 4.30 11.64 -2.28
N ALA A 31 3.92 12.91 -2.07
CA ALA A 31 2.81 13.54 -2.79
C ALA A 31 3.03 13.59 -4.31
N ASP A 32 4.29 13.73 -4.75
CA ASP A 32 4.70 13.71 -6.16
C ASP A 32 4.58 12.31 -6.78
N GLU A 33 4.96 11.25 -6.05
CA GLU A 33 4.79 9.86 -6.49
C GLU A 33 3.30 9.51 -6.67
N LEU A 34 2.47 9.93 -5.71
CA LEU A 34 1.01 9.74 -5.76
C LEU A 34 0.40 10.48 -6.96
N ALA A 35 0.76 11.75 -7.14
CA ALA A 35 0.31 12.55 -8.28
C ALA A 35 0.74 11.91 -9.62
N ALA A 36 1.99 11.45 -9.73
CA ALA A 36 2.48 10.78 -10.93
C ALA A 36 1.70 9.48 -11.24
N ALA A 37 1.37 8.68 -10.22
CA ALA A 37 0.57 7.46 -10.39
C ALA A 37 -0.86 7.76 -10.82
N ALA A 38 -1.49 8.79 -10.24
CA ALA A 38 -2.81 9.24 -10.64
C ALA A 38 -2.82 9.69 -12.11
N GLN A 39 -1.82 10.48 -12.54
CA GLN A 39 -1.69 10.91 -13.93
C GLN A 39 -1.49 9.73 -14.89
N ARG A 40 -0.69 8.71 -14.50
CA ARG A 40 -0.56 7.47 -15.29
C ARG A 40 -1.89 6.75 -15.49
N CYS A 41 -2.72 6.70 -14.44
CA CYS A 41 -4.05 6.08 -14.48
C CYS A 41 -5.04 6.89 -15.32
N LEU A 42 -5.08 8.21 -15.14
CA LEU A 42 -5.94 9.12 -15.89
C LEU A 42 -5.67 9.05 -17.40
N GLY A 43 -4.40 8.94 -17.80
CA GLY A 43 -4.00 8.78 -19.20
C GLY A 43 -4.05 7.33 -19.73
N CYS A 44 -4.48 6.34 -18.94
CA CYS A 44 -4.47 4.93 -19.34
C CYS A 44 -5.63 4.60 -20.30
N ARG A 45 -5.30 3.94 -21.41
CA ARG A 45 -6.28 3.53 -22.45
C ARG A 45 -7.05 2.25 -22.12
N VAL A 46 -6.55 1.43 -21.20
CA VAL A 46 -7.08 0.09 -20.88
C VAL A 46 -7.80 0.01 -19.54
N ALA A 47 -8.27 1.12 -18.97
CA ALA A 47 -8.87 1.06 -17.64
C ALA A 47 -10.24 0.37 -17.57
N GLY A 48 -10.89 0.17 -18.72
CA GLY A 48 -12.01 -0.76 -18.80
C GLY A 48 -11.62 -2.16 -18.36
N GLU A 49 -10.41 -2.62 -18.72
CA GLU A 49 -9.86 -3.90 -18.31
C GLU A 49 -9.57 -3.93 -16.81
N CYS A 50 -9.03 -2.84 -16.23
CA CYS A 50 -8.86 -2.74 -14.77
C CYS A 50 -10.20 -2.88 -14.02
N ARG A 51 -11.28 -2.25 -14.53
CA ARG A 51 -12.61 -2.35 -13.91
C ARG A 51 -13.19 -3.76 -14.01
N SER A 52 -13.12 -4.37 -15.19
CA SER A 52 -13.58 -5.75 -15.37
C SER A 52 -12.80 -6.69 -14.44
N TRP A 53 -11.49 -6.56 -14.42
CA TRP A 53 -10.61 -7.34 -13.54
C TRP A 53 -10.96 -7.19 -12.06
N LEU A 54 -11.18 -5.97 -11.57
CA LEU A 54 -11.60 -5.73 -10.17
C LEU A 54 -12.95 -6.39 -9.83
N GLY A 55 -13.85 -6.55 -10.80
CA GLY A 55 -15.14 -7.21 -10.59
C GLY A 55 -15.04 -8.73 -10.49
N ASP A 56 -14.00 -9.32 -11.07
CA ASP A 56 -13.86 -10.77 -11.23
C ASP A 56 -12.91 -11.40 -10.19
N VAL A 57 -12.06 -10.60 -9.57
CA VAL A 57 -10.93 -11.09 -8.77
C VAL A 57 -11.16 -10.88 -7.28
N PRO A 58 -10.92 -11.92 -6.44
CA PRO A 58 -10.97 -11.78 -4.98
C PRO A 58 -10.02 -10.68 -4.48
N PRO A 59 -10.29 -10.08 -3.31
CA PRO A 59 -9.35 -9.17 -2.66
C PRO A 59 -7.95 -9.79 -2.50
N GLU A 60 -6.94 -8.93 -2.36
CA GLU A 60 -5.56 -9.33 -2.02
C GLU A 60 -4.82 -10.12 -3.12
N GLN A 61 -5.34 -10.10 -4.34
CA GLN A 61 -4.64 -10.69 -5.48
C GLN A 61 -3.63 -9.70 -6.08
N PRO A 62 -2.52 -10.20 -6.65
CA PRO A 62 -1.59 -9.34 -7.36
C PRO A 62 -2.28 -8.57 -8.47
N LEU A 63 -1.96 -7.28 -8.57
CA LEU A 63 -2.45 -6.42 -9.64
C LEU A 63 -2.14 -7.03 -11.01
N PRO A 64 -3.01 -6.80 -12.02
CA PRO A 64 -2.82 -7.42 -13.31
C PRO A 64 -1.61 -6.82 -14.01
N GLY A 65 -0.85 -7.66 -14.74
CA GLY A 65 0.37 -7.23 -15.42
C GLY A 65 0.17 -6.14 -16.49
N PHE A 66 -1.07 -5.90 -16.94
CA PHE A 66 -1.40 -4.80 -17.86
C PHE A 66 -1.57 -3.44 -17.14
N CYS A 67 -1.70 -3.42 -15.81
CA CYS A 67 -1.87 -2.18 -15.07
C CYS A 67 -0.55 -1.38 -15.07
N ARG A 68 -0.59 -0.16 -15.61
CA ARG A 68 0.58 0.75 -15.64
C ARG A 68 1.10 1.17 -14.26
N ASN A 69 0.30 0.97 -13.22
CA ASN A 69 0.67 1.25 -11.83
C ASN A 69 0.99 -0.01 -11.04
N ALA A 70 0.98 -1.21 -11.63
CA ALA A 70 1.28 -2.45 -10.91
C ALA A 70 2.65 -2.41 -10.24
N GLU A 71 3.68 -2.00 -10.98
CA GLU A 71 5.04 -1.89 -10.46
C GLU A 71 5.17 -0.80 -9.38
N PRO A 72 4.74 0.46 -9.62
CA PRO A 72 4.73 1.48 -8.56
C PRO A 72 4.00 1.05 -7.28
N PHE A 73 2.83 0.41 -7.40
CA PHE A 73 2.07 -0.03 -6.24
C PHE A 73 2.80 -1.13 -5.48
N ARG A 74 3.42 -2.08 -6.17
CA ARG A 74 4.25 -3.11 -5.53
C ARG A 74 5.41 -2.50 -4.75
N ASP A 75 6.12 -1.54 -5.34
CA ASP A 75 7.23 -0.87 -4.67
C ASP A 75 6.77 -0.15 -3.41
N TRP A 76 5.60 0.47 -3.45
CA TRP A 76 5.02 1.15 -2.29
C TRP A 76 4.64 0.18 -1.18
N VAL A 77 4.01 -0.94 -1.51
CA VAL A 77 3.70 -2.01 -0.55
C VAL A 77 5.00 -2.53 0.10
N CYS A 78 6.05 -2.76 -0.68
CA CYS A 78 7.34 -3.18 -0.13
C CYS A 78 7.92 -2.16 0.86
N ARG A 79 7.81 -0.85 0.58
CA ARG A 79 8.26 0.20 1.52
C ARG A 79 7.40 0.25 2.79
N GLN A 80 6.09 0.14 2.67
CA GLN A 80 5.15 0.10 3.80
C GLN A 80 5.44 -1.08 4.72
N VAL A 81 5.49 -2.30 4.16
CA VAL A 81 5.81 -3.52 4.93
C VAL A 81 7.18 -3.43 5.57
N ALA A 82 8.19 -2.89 4.87
CA ALA A 82 9.53 -2.72 5.45
C ALA A 82 9.51 -1.76 6.66
N ALA A 83 8.74 -0.66 6.59
CA ALA A 83 8.60 0.29 7.68
C ALA A 83 7.87 -0.32 8.88
N GLU A 84 6.80 -1.08 8.65
CA GLU A 84 6.04 -1.78 9.70
C GLU A 84 6.89 -2.84 10.40
N VAL A 85 7.61 -3.66 9.63
CA VAL A 85 8.53 -4.68 10.17
C VAL A 85 9.60 -4.03 11.03
N ALA A 86 10.20 -2.92 10.59
CA ALA A 86 11.20 -2.20 11.37
C ALA A 86 10.63 -1.62 12.68
N TYR A 87 9.40 -1.10 12.65
CA TYR A 87 8.72 -0.60 13.86
C TYR A 87 8.43 -1.71 14.88
N LEU A 88 7.98 -2.88 14.39
CA LEU A 88 7.72 -4.03 15.25
C LEU A 88 9.00 -4.58 15.87
N ASP A 89 10.08 -4.67 15.10
CA ASP A 89 11.39 -5.12 15.60
C ASP A 89 11.92 -4.21 16.72
N ASP A 90 11.88 -2.89 16.52
CA ASP A 90 12.24 -1.89 17.55
C ASP A 90 11.36 -2.03 18.80
N SER A 91 10.06 -2.24 18.61
CA SER A 91 9.13 -2.41 19.72
C SER A 91 9.36 -3.70 20.51
N ILE A 92 9.67 -4.80 19.83
CA ILE A 92 10.04 -6.07 20.47
C ILE A 92 11.33 -5.88 21.27
N GLY A 93 12.36 -5.25 20.70
CA GLY A 93 13.61 -4.97 21.39
C GLY A 93 13.44 -4.14 22.66
N ARG A 94 12.55 -3.12 22.63
CA ARG A 94 12.21 -2.34 23.83
C ARG A 94 11.53 -3.17 24.92
N LEU A 95 10.60 -4.05 24.54
CA LEU A 95 9.88 -4.91 25.49
C LEU A 95 10.81 -5.94 26.13
N GLU A 96 11.72 -6.53 25.36
CA GLU A 96 12.73 -7.45 25.87
C GLU A 96 13.70 -6.77 26.83
N ALA A 97 14.15 -5.54 26.49
CA ALA A 97 15.01 -4.76 27.36
C ALA A 97 14.33 -4.38 28.68
N ALA A 98 13.04 -4.01 28.64
CA ALA A 98 12.25 -3.70 29.83
C ALA A 98 12.11 -4.93 30.74
N ARG A 99 11.75 -6.09 30.18
CA ARG A 99 11.66 -7.36 30.92
C ARG A 99 12.99 -7.73 31.58
N ALA A 100 14.11 -7.60 30.84
CA ALA A 100 15.43 -7.92 31.37
C ALA A 100 15.92 -6.94 32.46
N ALA A 101 15.34 -5.75 32.59
CA ALA A 101 15.59 -4.83 33.69
C ALA A 101 14.81 -5.25 34.95
N GLU A 102 13.53 -5.61 34.79
CA GLU A 102 12.68 -6.12 35.88
C GLU A 102 13.27 -7.38 36.53
N ASP A 103 13.77 -8.32 35.72
CA ASP A 103 14.41 -9.55 36.22
C ASP A 103 15.70 -9.27 37.02
N ARG A 104 16.41 -8.17 36.75
CA ARG A 104 17.62 -7.78 37.51
C ARG A 104 17.29 -7.13 38.85
N ASP A 105 16.23 -6.34 38.90
CA ASP A 105 15.78 -5.68 40.13
C ASP A 105 15.04 -6.64 41.08
N GLY A 106 14.58 -7.80 40.57
CA GLY A 106 13.91 -8.85 41.35
C GLY A 106 14.82 -9.83 42.13
N ILE A 107 16.16 -9.74 41.99
CA ILE A 107 17.13 -10.60 42.72
C ILE A 107 17.76 -9.81 43.88
N ALA A 108 16.93 -9.20 44.73
CA ALA A 108 17.35 -8.59 45.98
C ALA A 108 16.33 -8.90 47.09
N VAL A 109 16.21 -10.18 47.45
CA VAL A 109 15.66 -10.66 48.72
C VAL A 109 16.55 -11.77 49.26
#